data_AF-A0A812M0N6-F1
#
_entry.id   AF-A0A812M0N6-F1
#
_cell.length_a   1.000
_cell.length_b   1.000
_cell.length_c   1.000
_cell.angle_alpha   90.00
_cell.angle_beta   90.00
_cell.angle_gamma   90.00
#
_symmetry.space_group_name_H-M   'P 1'
#
loop_
_entity.id
_entity.type
_entity.pdbx_description
1 polymer ?
#
loop_
_entity_poly.entity_id
_entity_poly.type
_entity_poly.pdbx_seq_one_letter_code
_entity_poly.pdbx_strand_id
1 'polypeptide(L)'
;MADDRPRLRLRRKSAPGRNDPGMLPIANILDLPVSLLRSILEASSLAELAAYQLVNRQCQQTLRSITREATVPFNVFLLIDNASAGLEVCELCAFRSQSWSPTRPFTISVKLPSSELDVWMDRLTQLCPCRVLGVPRFELTGVAGVSELSELKFLGAQLGQVKHVRLESLEEEDVTRFASLLPSMPLESLQIKDFAIDRPTPSTLSPILGVLPATCVQLDLCYVLPALPALAMLPATVQRIGTLVVMDEIFYYSRKVGMSLSLFAQRLPTVATITEVKLVLGPGHYEEPSWPVDGAHIFVTALRAKLPNLERIRMKVHAESVAAPPLVPILLALHASGIDTQLYLEAQPPLRDVLCSHANMKCTNKVTFLEAF
;
A
#
# COMPACT_ATOMS: atom_id res chain seq x y z
N MET A 1 -64.69 -62.31 -51.05
CA MET A 1 -65.14 -61.65 -49.81
C MET A 1 -63.91 -61.49 -48.93
N ALA A 2 -63.31 -60.31 -48.98
CA ALA A 2 -62.08 -59.96 -48.29
C ALA A 2 -62.35 -58.64 -47.56
N ASP A 3 -61.99 -58.61 -46.29
CA ASP A 3 -62.30 -57.57 -45.32
C ASP A 3 -61.26 -56.44 -45.41
N ASP A 4 -61.72 -55.22 -45.67
CA ASP A 4 -60.95 -54.11 -46.20
C ASP A 4 -60.85 -53.00 -45.15
N ARG A 5 -59.66 -52.83 -44.54
CA ARG A 5 -59.35 -51.73 -43.62
C ARG A 5 -58.57 -50.63 -44.34
N PRO A 6 -59.05 -49.37 -44.40
CA PRO A 6 -58.22 -48.24 -44.77
C PRO A 6 -57.70 -47.46 -43.55
N ARG A 7 -56.40 -47.17 -43.62
CA ARG A 7 -55.56 -46.45 -42.65
C ARG A 7 -55.96 -44.98 -42.49
N LEU A 8 -56.10 -44.52 -41.24
CA LEU A 8 -56.29 -43.11 -40.88
C LEU A 8 -55.02 -42.29 -41.16
N ARG A 9 -55.07 -41.42 -42.18
CA ARG A 9 -54.11 -40.32 -42.39
C ARG A 9 -54.63 -39.07 -41.69
N LEU A 10 -53.92 -38.61 -40.65
CA LEU A 10 -54.16 -37.32 -39.99
C LEU A 10 -53.89 -36.17 -40.98
N ARG A 11 -54.97 -35.55 -41.45
CA ARG A 11 -54.94 -34.35 -42.29
C ARG A 11 -55.00 -33.13 -41.38
N ARG A 12 -53.93 -32.32 -41.35
CA ARG A 12 -53.89 -31.00 -40.69
C ARG A 12 -55.06 -30.13 -41.21
N LYS A 13 -55.95 -29.71 -40.29
CA LYS A 13 -56.86 -28.59 -40.47
C LYS A 13 -56.54 -27.54 -39.41
N SER A 14 -56.21 -26.35 -39.90
CA SER A 14 -55.97 -25.11 -39.19
C SER A 14 -57.21 -24.61 -38.46
N ALA A 15 -57.02 -24.02 -37.28
CA ALA A 15 -57.97 -23.18 -36.55
C ALA A 15 -57.18 -22.23 -35.63
N PRO A 16 -57.76 -21.12 -35.13
CA PRO A 16 -57.31 -19.75 -35.36
C PRO A 16 -56.59 -19.14 -34.16
N GLY A 17 -56.14 -17.90 -34.34
CA GLY A 17 -55.30 -17.11 -33.43
C GLY A 17 -55.58 -17.27 -31.94
N ARG A 18 -54.52 -17.59 -31.20
CA ARG A 18 -54.37 -17.30 -29.79
C ARG A 18 -53.48 -16.08 -29.67
N ASN A 19 -54.08 -14.96 -29.33
CA ASN A 19 -53.40 -13.93 -28.55
C ASN A 19 -52.99 -14.60 -27.24
N ASP A 20 -51.69 -14.78 -27.02
CA ASP A 20 -51.19 -15.15 -25.70
C ASP A 20 -51.36 -13.96 -24.76
N PRO A 21 -52.09 -14.11 -23.64
CA PRO A 21 -52.25 -13.06 -22.66
C PRO A 21 -51.04 -13.04 -21.73
N GLY A 22 -50.39 -11.89 -21.61
CA GLY A 22 -49.66 -11.55 -20.38
C GLY A 22 -48.15 -11.74 -20.36
N MET A 23 -47.42 -11.51 -21.45
CA MET A 23 -46.07 -10.94 -21.26
C MET A 23 -46.23 -9.43 -21.11
N LEU A 24 -46.30 -8.96 -19.86
CA LEU A 24 -45.95 -7.58 -19.56
C LEU A 24 -44.60 -7.31 -20.25
N PRO A 25 -44.46 -6.23 -21.05
CA PRO A 25 -43.15 -5.89 -21.59
C PRO A 25 -42.23 -5.72 -20.38
N ILE A 26 -41.17 -6.52 -20.30
CA ILE A 26 -40.14 -6.34 -19.28
C ILE A 26 -39.71 -4.89 -19.44
N ALA A 27 -40.03 -4.05 -18.44
CA ALA A 27 -39.73 -2.63 -18.48
C ALA A 27 -38.26 -2.50 -18.82
N ASN A 28 -37.97 -1.94 -19.99
CA ASN A 28 -36.60 -1.85 -20.43
C ASN A 28 -35.93 -0.85 -19.49
N ILE A 29 -34.71 -1.13 -19.04
CA ILE A 29 -33.98 -0.25 -18.11
C ILE A 29 -33.83 1.18 -18.68
N LEU A 30 -34.06 1.31 -19.98
CA LEU A 30 -34.03 2.51 -20.81
C LEU A 30 -35.26 3.40 -20.64
N ASP A 31 -36.39 2.86 -20.18
CA ASP A 31 -37.62 3.59 -19.94
C ASP A 31 -37.65 4.19 -18.53
N LEU A 32 -36.62 3.94 -17.72
CA LEU A 32 -36.50 4.46 -16.36
C LEU A 32 -36.08 5.94 -16.35
N PRO A 33 -36.66 6.76 -15.44
CA PRO A 33 -36.16 8.10 -15.15
C PRO A 33 -34.67 8.07 -14.79
N VAL A 34 -33.93 9.10 -15.21
CA VAL A 34 -32.46 9.20 -14.97
C VAL A 34 -32.10 9.06 -13.49
N SER A 35 -32.94 9.56 -12.58
CA SER A 35 -32.75 9.40 -11.13
C SER A 35 -32.80 7.95 -10.67
N LEU A 36 -33.76 7.16 -11.16
CA LEU A 36 -33.86 5.73 -10.85
C LEU A 36 -32.76 4.92 -11.54
N LEU A 37 -32.45 5.25 -12.79
CA LEU A 37 -31.32 4.65 -13.50
C LEU A 37 -30.00 4.90 -12.74
N ARG A 38 -29.80 6.12 -12.22
CA ARG A 38 -28.64 6.47 -11.39
C ARG A 38 -28.58 5.62 -10.12
N SER A 39 -29.67 5.49 -9.38
CA SER A 39 -29.71 4.66 -8.16
C SER A 39 -29.44 3.18 -8.45
N ILE A 40 -29.91 2.66 -9.57
CA ILE A 40 -29.61 1.27 -9.99
C ILE A 40 -28.12 1.13 -10.30
N LEU A 41 -27.56 2.04 -11.10
CA LEU A 41 -26.13 2.00 -11.46
C LEU A 41 -25.22 2.16 -10.24
N GLU A 42 -25.57 3.01 -9.27
CA GLU A 42 -24.83 3.16 -8.01
C GLU A 42 -24.93 1.92 -7.11
N ALA A 43 -25.96 1.08 -7.28
CA ALA A 43 -26.14 -0.17 -6.55
C ALA A 43 -25.61 -1.40 -7.30
N SER A 44 -25.26 -1.26 -8.58
CA SER A 44 -24.80 -2.34 -9.45
C SER A 44 -23.36 -2.77 -9.15
N SER A 45 -23.08 -4.04 -9.41
CA SER A 45 -21.73 -4.59 -9.41
C SER A 45 -20.90 -4.07 -10.60
N LEU A 46 -19.58 -4.17 -10.50
CA LEU A 46 -18.68 -3.78 -11.60
C LEU A 46 -18.96 -4.54 -12.90
N ALA A 47 -19.31 -5.83 -12.82
CA ALA A 47 -19.65 -6.62 -14.00
C ALA A 47 -20.92 -6.11 -14.71
N GLU A 48 -21.93 -5.75 -13.93
CA GLU A 48 -23.17 -5.16 -14.44
C GLU A 48 -22.92 -3.78 -15.03
N LEU A 49 -22.11 -2.94 -14.37
CA LEU A 49 -21.72 -1.63 -14.87
C LEU A 49 -20.99 -1.72 -16.22
N ALA A 50 -20.05 -2.66 -16.37
CA ALA A 50 -19.37 -2.91 -17.63
C ALA A 50 -20.35 -3.36 -18.73
N ALA A 51 -21.31 -4.23 -18.40
CA ALA A 51 -22.36 -4.65 -19.32
C ALA A 51 -23.26 -3.46 -19.72
N TYR A 52 -23.72 -2.64 -18.77
CA TYR A 52 -24.53 -1.45 -19.04
C TYR A 52 -23.81 -0.42 -19.91
N GLN A 53 -22.49 -0.28 -19.74
CA GLN A 53 -21.68 0.59 -20.58
C GLN A 53 -21.67 0.12 -22.03
N LEU A 54 -21.63 -1.18 -22.31
CA LEU A 54 -21.60 -1.72 -23.67
C LEU A 54 -22.97 -1.71 -24.34
N VAL A 55 -24.04 -1.81 -23.56
CA VAL A 55 -25.40 -1.98 -24.09
C VAL A 55 -26.07 -0.65 -24.45
N ASN A 56 -25.78 0.46 -23.75
CA ASN A 56 -26.57 1.68 -23.94
C ASN A 56 -25.85 3.03 -23.71
N ARG A 57 -26.11 4.00 -24.61
CA ARG A 57 -25.56 5.36 -24.57
C ARG A 57 -26.05 6.21 -23.39
N GLN A 58 -27.29 6.06 -22.96
CA GLN A 58 -27.86 6.75 -21.80
C GLN A 58 -27.22 6.24 -20.49
N CYS A 59 -27.04 4.92 -20.36
CA CYS A 59 -26.27 4.35 -19.25
C CYS A 59 -24.83 4.88 -19.23
N GLN A 60 -24.16 4.95 -20.40
CA GLN A 60 -22.82 5.55 -20.51
C GLN A 60 -22.78 7.02 -20.05
N GLN A 61 -23.78 7.83 -20.42
CA GLN A 61 -23.83 9.25 -20.05
C GLN A 61 -24.09 9.44 -18.55
N THR A 62 -25.05 8.69 -17.99
CA THR A 62 -25.34 8.72 -16.55
C THR A 62 -24.12 8.26 -15.74
N LEU A 63 -23.46 7.17 -16.16
CA LEU A 63 -22.23 6.70 -15.51
C LEU A 63 -21.12 7.75 -15.53
N ARG A 64 -20.91 8.44 -16.65
CA ARG A 64 -19.94 9.54 -16.73
C ARG A 64 -20.28 10.73 -15.83
N SER A 65 -21.57 10.99 -15.59
CA SER A 65 -22.00 12.05 -14.66
C SER A 65 -21.63 11.68 -13.23
N ILE A 66 -22.00 10.47 -12.80
CA ILE A 66 -21.74 10.00 -11.43
C ILE A 66 -20.24 10.01 -11.15
N THR A 67 -19.40 9.64 -12.12
CA THR A 67 -17.96 9.60 -11.90
C THR A 67 -17.24 10.94 -12.02
N ARG A 68 -17.76 11.89 -12.78
CA ARG A 68 -17.27 13.28 -12.70
C ARG A 68 -17.52 13.90 -11.33
N GLU A 69 -18.59 13.48 -10.67
CA GLU A 69 -18.92 13.87 -9.30
C GLU A 69 -18.14 13.05 -8.25
N ALA A 70 -17.58 11.90 -8.64
CA ALA A 70 -16.76 11.07 -7.76
C ALA A 70 -15.39 11.74 -7.55
N THR A 71 -15.12 12.16 -6.31
CA THR A 71 -13.85 12.79 -5.90
C THR A 71 -12.82 11.78 -5.44
N VAL A 72 -13.14 10.49 -5.45
CA VAL A 72 -12.42 9.47 -4.68
C VAL A 72 -11.60 8.57 -5.60
N PRO A 73 -10.29 8.37 -5.33
CA PRO A 73 -9.41 7.66 -6.23
C PRO A 73 -9.72 6.16 -6.30
N PHE A 74 -9.43 5.58 -7.46
CA PHE A 74 -9.34 4.14 -7.68
C PHE A 74 -7.90 3.70 -7.44
N ASN A 75 -7.66 2.89 -6.41
CA ASN A 75 -6.35 2.43 -5.99
C ASN A 75 -6.16 0.95 -6.35
N VAL A 76 -5.04 0.63 -6.98
CA VAL A 76 -4.65 -0.75 -7.30
C VAL A 76 -3.33 -1.07 -6.59
N PHE A 77 -3.38 -1.99 -5.65
CA PHE A 77 -2.26 -2.53 -4.90
C PHE A 77 -1.76 -3.81 -5.57
N LEU A 78 -0.56 -3.76 -6.12
CA LEU A 78 0.06 -4.89 -6.82
C LEU A 78 1.16 -5.50 -5.96
N LEU A 79 1.04 -6.80 -5.70
CA LEU A 79 2.06 -7.65 -5.12
C LEU A 79 2.58 -8.58 -6.21
N ILE A 80 3.84 -8.40 -6.61
CA ILE A 80 4.50 -9.16 -7.66
C ILE A 80 5.49 -10.12 -7.00
N ASP A 81 5.15 -11.40 -7.06
CA ASP A 81 5.91 -12.49 -6.43
C ASP A 81 6.21 -13.57 -7.48
N ASN A 82 7.48 -13.91 -7.62
CA ASN A 82 7.97 -14.92 -8.54
C ASN A 82 7.91 -16.35 -7.96
N ALA A 83 7.51 -16.52 -6.69
CA ALA A 83 7.29 -17.82 -6.10
C ALA A 83 6.09 -18.52 -6.76
N SER A 84 6.37 -19.29 -7.80
CA SER A 84 5.45 -20.20 -8.48
C SER A 84 5.05 -21.34 -7.53
N ALA A 85 4.10 -21.10 -6.62
CA ALA A 85 3.43 -22.16 -5.87
C ALA A 85 2.04 -21.70 -5.43
N GLY A 86 1.05 -22.04 -6.25
CA GLY A 86 -0.37 -21.79 -5.96
C GLY A 86 -0.74 -20.33 -6.17
N LEU A 87 -1.27 -20.01 -7.35
CA LEU A 87 -1.96 -18.74 -7.52
C LEU A 87 -3.12 -18.69 -6.51
N GLU A 88 -2.95 -17.96 -5.41
CA GLU A 88 -4.03 -17.13 -4.92
C GLU A 88 -4.21 -16.01 -5.95
N VAL A 89 -4.73 -16.37 -7.14
CA VAL A 89 -5.29 -15.40 -8.06
C VAL A 89 -6.29 -14.66 -7.20
N CYS A 90 -6.14 -13.35 -7.06
CA CYS A 90 -7.27 -12.56 -6.62
C CYS A 90 -8.38 -12.88 -7.61
N GLU A 91 -9.37 -13.69 -7.19
CA GLU A 91 -10.36 -14.22 -8.11
C GLU A 91 -10.99 -13.00 -8.79
N LEU A 92 -10.72 -12.83 -10.09
CA LEU A 92 -11.36 -11.80 -10.89
C LEU A 92 -12.90 -11.87 -10.75
N CYS A 93 -13.43 -13.03 -10.34
CA CYS A 93 -14.80 -13.26 -9.91
C CYS A 93 -15.19 -12.50 -8.63
N ALA A 94 -14.37 -12.55 -7.58
CA ALA A 94 -14.57 -11.75 -6.35
C ALA A 94 -14.46 -10.23 -6.63
N PHE A 95 -13.62 -9.84 -7.59
CA PHE A 95 -13.53 -8.46 -8.07
C PHE A 95 -14.82 -8.01 -8.79
N ARG A 96 -15.39 -8.87 -9.65
CA ARG A 96 -16.62 -8.58 -10.41
C ARG A 96 -17.85 -8.39 -9.53
N SER A 97 -17.90 -9.03 -8.37
CA SER A 97 -19.04 -8.96 -7.43
C SER A 97 -18.98 -7.79 -6.46
N GLN A 98 -17.90 -7.00 -6.44
CA GLN A 98 -17.82 -5.82 -5.58
C GLN A 98 -18.76 -4.71 -6.08
N SER A 99 -19.49 -4.12 -5.13
CA SER A 99 -20.27 -2.92 -5.36
C SER A 99 -19.35 -1.71 -5.39
N TRP A 100 -19.51 -0.88 -6.42
CA TRP A 100 -18.79 0.38 -6.51
C TRP A 100 -19.55 1.48 -5.76
N SER A 101 -18.83 2.41 -5.13
CA SER A 101 -19.43 3.62 -4.54
C SER A 101 -18.62 4.86 -4.90
N PRO A 102 -19.26 5.96 -5.35
CA PRO A 102 -18.57 7.20 -5.68
C PRO A 102 -17.96 7.91 -4.46
N THR A 103 -18.31 7.48 -3.25
CA THR A 103 -17.87 8.10 -1.99
C THR A 103 -16.75 7.34 -1.28
N ARG A 104 -16.34 6.17 -1.80
CA ARG A 104 -15.33 5.31 -1.18
C ARG A 104 -14.24 4.95 -2.16
N PRO A 105 -12.96 4.97 -1.73
CA PRO A 105 -11.87 4.58 -2.61
C PRO A 105 -12.04 3.10 -2.94
N PHE A 106 -12.01 2.81 -4.23
CA PHE A 106 -12.06 1.45 -4.69
C PHE A 106 -10.66 0.88 -4.63
N THR A 107 -10.48 -0.27 -3.98
CA THR A 107 -9.18 -0.86 -3.67
C THR A 107 -9.12 -2.27 -4.21
N ILE A 108 -8.11 -2.57 -5.03
CA ILE A 108 -7.81 -3.93 -5.51
C ILE A 108 -6.45 -4.34 -5.00
N SER A 109 -6.35 -5.48 -4.32
CA SER A 109 -5.07 -6.09 -3.98
C SER A 109 -4.89 -7.35 -4.80
N VAL A 110 -3.84 -7.43 -5.63
CA VAL A 110 -3.57 -8.64 -6.43
C VAL A 110 -2.16 -9.12 -6.23
N LYS A 111 -2.05 -10.41 -5.94
CA LYS A 111 -0.81 -11.19 -6.00
C LYS A 111 -0.73 -11.91 -7.34
N LEU A 112 0.28 -11.61 -8.14
CA LEU A 112 0.45 -12.24 -9.46
C LEU A 112 1.94 -12.33 -9.85
N PRO A 113 2.34 -13.35 -10.63
CA PRO A 113 3.70 -13.41 -11.17
C PRO A 113 3.94 -12.32 -12.21
N SER A 114 5.17 -11.82 -12.33
CA SER A 114 5.51 -10.71 -13.26
C SER A 114 5.04 -10.96 -14.70
N SER A 115 5.09 -12.21 -15.14
CA SER A 115 4.67 -12.68 -16.47
C SER A 115 3.17 -12.54 -16.75
N GLU A 116 2.32 -12.50 -15.72
CA GLU A 116 0.86 -12.37 -15.86
C GLU A 116 0.38 -10.93 -15.71
N LEU A 117 1.26 -9.98 -15.35
CA LEU A 117 0.84 -8.59 -15.09
C LEU A 117 0.20 -7.97 -16.34
N ASP A 118 0.81 -8.15 -17.52
CA ASP A 118 0.30 -7.58 -18.76
C ASP A 118 -1.11 -8.08 -19.07
N VAL A 119 -1.34 -9.39 -18.94
CA VAL A 119 -2.64 -10.03 -19.16
C VAL A 119 -3.66 -9.55 -18.13
N TRP A 120 -3.24 -9.39 -16.87
CA TRP A 120 -4.11 -8.91 -15.81
C TRP A 120 -4.48 -7.44 -15.99
N MET A 121 -3.54 -6.59 -16.39
CA MET A 121 -3.76 -5.18 -16.67
C MET A 121 -4.67 -4.95 -17.88
N ASP A 122 -4.52 -5.74 -18.93
CA ASP A 122 -5.45 -5.73 -20.07
C ASP A 122 -6.86 -6.12 -19.64
N ARG A 123 -6.98 -7.16 -18.80
CA ARG A 123 -8.27 -7.56 -18.22
C ARG A 123 -8.86 -6.48 -17.32
N LEU A 124 -8.04 -5.81 -16.51
CA LEU A 124 -8.47 -4.71 -15.67
C LEU A 124 -8.97 -3.54 -16.51
N THR A 125 -8.28 -3.22 -17.59
CA THR A 125 -8.67 -2.16 -18.52
C THR A 125 -9.98 -2.48 -19.24
N GLN A 126 -10.25 -3.76 -19.48
CA GLN A 126 -11.51 -4.25 -20.05
C GLN A 126 -12.66 -4.31 -19.03
N LEU A 127 -12.35 -4.62 -17.77
CA LEU A 127 -13.35 -4.85 -16.71
C LEU A 127 -13.69 -3.58 -15.94
N CYS A 128 -12.71 -2.74 -15.68
CA CYS A 128 -12.98 -1.39 -15.23
C CYS A 128 -13.55 -0.63 -16.42
N PRO A 129 -14.68 0.07 -16.24
CA PRO A 129 -15.08 1.08 -17.18
C PRO A 129 -14.05 2.22 -17.08
N CYS A 130 -12.86 2.06 -17.66
CA CYS A 130 -11.71 2.98 -17.54
C CYS A 130 -11.99 4.36 -18.15
N ARG A 131 -13.10 4.49 -18.89
CA ARG A 131 -13.62 5.79 -19.36
C ARG A 131 -14.59 6.46 -18.38
N VAL A 132 -14.89 5.79 -17.28
CA VAL A 132 -15.89 6.17 -16.27
C VAL A 132 -15.16 6.42 -14.95
N LEU A 133 -14.32 5.50 -14.44
CA LEU A 133 -13.75 5.58 -13.07
C LEU A 133 -12.50 6.49 -12.86
N GLY A 134 -12.13 7.33 -13.83
CA GLY A 134 -10.90 8.13 -13.75
C GLY A 134 -9.63 7.31 -13.99
N VAL A 135 -8.47 7.99 -13.99
CA VAL A 135 -7.17 7.31 -14.17
C VAL A 135 -6.84 6.53 -12.89
N PRO A 136 -6.59 5.21 -12.97
CA PRO A 136 -6.21 4.41 -11.81
C PRO A 136 -4.94 4.96 -11.15
N ARG A 137 -4.91 4.98 -9.82
CA ARG A 137 -3.68 5.20 -9.04
C ARG A 137 -3.10 3.83 -8.71
N PHE A 138 -1.84 3.63 -9.09
CA PHE A 138 -1.15 2.37 -8.82
C PHE A 138 -0.26 2.50 -7.59
N GLU A 139 -0.42 1.54 -6.69
CA GLU A 139 0.43 1.28 -5.55
C GLU A 139 1.13 -0.07 -5.77
N LEU A 140 2.45 -0.08 -5.89
CA LEU A 140 3.22 -1.33 -5.96
C LEU A 140 3.59 -1.71 -4.52
N THR A 141 2.83 -2.61 -3.91
CA THR A 141 2.92 -2.94 -2.48
C THR A 141 3.93 -4.01 -2.12
N GLY A 142 4.44 -4.74 -3.10
CA GLY A 142 5.55 -5.64 -2.87
C GLY A 142 6.05 -6.13 -4.20
N VAL A 143 7.23 -5.69 -4.59
CA VAL A 143 7.96 -6.32 -5.68
C VAL A 143 9.14 -7.04 -5.06
N ALA A 144 9.28 -8.33 -5.40
CA ALA A 144 10.33 -9.18 -4.85
C ALA A 144 11.74 -8.59 -5.11
N GLY A 145 11.98 -8.05 -6.31
CA GLY A 145 13.24 -7.40 -6.68
C GLY A 145 13.10 -6.44 -7.88
N VAL A 146 14.24 -5.93 -8.36
CA VAL A 146 14.28 -4.95 -9.46
C VAL A 146 14.15 -5.62 -10.82
N SER A 147 14.58 -6.87 -10.94
CA SER A 147 14.33 -7.75 -12.09
C SER A 147 12.85 -7.71 -12.49
N GLU A 148 11.98 -7.91 -11.51
CA GLU A 148 10.54 -7.92 -11.69
C GLU A 148 10.05 -6.56 -12.14
N LEU A 149 10.47 -5.45 -11.50
CA LEU A 149 10.09 -4.09 -11.94
C LEU A 149 10.47 -3.81 -13.40
N SER A 150 11.63 -4.30 -13.82
CA SER A 150 12.19 -4.05 -15.14
C SER A 150 11.64 -4.95 -16.26
N GLU A 151 11.09 -6.11 -15.90
CA GLU A 151 10.42 -7.04 -16.81
C GLU A 151 9.01 -6.58 -17.18
N LEU A 152 8.45 -5.62 -16.44
CA LEU A 152 7.13 -5.06 -16.68
C LEU A 152 7.18 -4.11 -17.88
N LYS A 153 7.15 -4.67 -19.08
CA LYS A 153 7.05 -3.94 -20.34
C LYS A 153 5.89 -2.95 -20.34
N PHE A 154 4.80 -3.28 -19.65
CA PHE A 154 3.64 -2.40 -19.47
C PHE A 154 3.90 -1.23 -18.50
N LEU A 155 4.76 -1.40 -17.49
CA LEU A 155 5.12 -0.28 -16.61
C LEU A 155 5.82 0.82 -17.39
N GLY A 156 6.66 0.56 -18.41
CA GLY A 156 7.32 1.64 -19.16
C GLY A 156 6.37 2.75 -19.65
N ALA A 157 5.13 2.41 -20.04
CA ALA A 157 4.09 3.38 -20.43
C ALA A 157 3.28 3.94 -19.25
N GLN A 158 3.29 3.27 -18.08
CA GLN A 158 2.48 3.58 -16.89
C GLN A 158 3.31 3.93 -15.64
N LEU A 159 4.64 3.96 -15.71
CA LEU A 159 5.56 4.38 -14.65
C LEU A 159 5.18 5.78 -14.19
N GLY A 160 4.72 6.62 -15.14
CA GLY A 160 4.11 7.92 -14.92
C GLY A 160 2.86 7.96 -14.02
N GLN A 161 2.37 6.81 -13.54
CA GLN A 161 1.21 6.70 -12.63
C GLN A 161 1.56 6.03 -11.30
N VAL A 162 2.78 5.51 -11.16
CA VAL A 162 3.24 4.84 -9.94
C VAL A 162 3.60 5.89 -8.90
N LYS A 163 2.84 5.92 -7.81
CA LYS A 163 3.02 6.88 -6.71
C LYS A 163 3.67 6.27 -5.48
N HIS A 164 3.49 4.98 -5.25
CA HIS A 164 4.16 4.31 -4.14
C HIS A 164 4.77 3.00 -4.60
N VAL A 165 6.00 2.76 -4.16
CA VAL A 165 6.78 1.55 -4.43
C VAL A 165 7.25 0.99 -3.11
N ARG A 166 6.96 -0.29 -2.88
CA ARG A 166 7.51 -1.08 -1.79
C ARG A 166 8.26 -2.28 -2.36
N LEU A 167 9.56 -2.32 -2.10
CA LEU A 167 10.44 -3.44 -2.42
C LEU A 167 10.66 -4.27 -1.17
N GLU A 168 10.53 -5.59 -1.30
CA GLU A 168 10.90 -6.51 -0.22
C GLU A 168 12.42 -6.57 -0.11
N SER A 169 13.15 -6.63 -1.22
CA SER A 169 14.61 -6.49 -1.24
C SER A 169 15.11 -5.63 -2.40
N LEU A 170 16.29 -5.04 -2.20
CA LEU A 170 17.07 -4.38 -3.24
C LEU A 170 18.53 -4.78 -3.06
N GLU A 171 19.03 -5.67 -3.91
CA GLU A 171 20.42 -6.13 -3.87
C GLU A 171 21.38 -5.05 -4.41
N GLU A 172 22.66 -5.13 -4.03
CA GLU A 172 23.69 -4.15 -4.42
C GLU A 172 23.80 -4.03 -5.94
N GLU A 173 23.75 -5.16 -6.65
CA GLU A 173 23.87 -5.24 -8.12
C GLU A 173 22.69 -4.55 -8.84
N ASP A 174 21.53 -4.50 -8.20
CA ASP A 174 20.30 -3.97 -8.76
C ASP A 174 20.10 -2.47 -8.50
N VAL A 175 20.86 -1.88 -7.58
CA VAL A 175 20.75 -0.45 -7.20
C VAL A 175 20.82 0.47 -8.43
N THR A 176 21.80 0.25 -9.31
CA THR A 176 22.00 1.13 -10.49
C THR A 176 20.83 1.03 -11.44
N ARG A 177 20.30 -0.18 -11.63
CA ARG A 177 19.13 -0.44 -12.46
C ARG A 177 17.90 0.23 -11.87
N PHE A 178 17.67 0.09 -10.57
CA PHE A 178 16.54 0.73 -9.90
C PHE A 178 16.62 2.25 -9.93
N ALA A 179 17.81 2.81 -9.68
CA ALA A 179 18.08 4.25 -9.79
C ALA A 179 17.67 4.81 -11.17
N SER A 180 17.90 4.06 -12.25
CA SER A 180 17.51 4.49 -13.60
C SER A 180 16.00 4.57 -13.84
N LEU A 181 15.20 3.83 -13.06
CA LEU A 181 13.75 3.78 -13.22
C LEU A 181 13.03 4.89 -12.44
N LEU A 182 13.59 5.32 -11.31
CA LEU A 182 12.99 6.30 -10.39
C LEU A 182 12.59 7.64 -11.05
N PRO A 183 13.41 8.25 -11.94
CA PRO A 183 13.03 9.52 -12.59
C PRO A 183 11.77 9.42 -13.46
N SER A 184 11.41 8.22 -13.91
CA SER A 184 10.23 8.00 -14.76
C SER A 184 8.93 7.84 -13.95
N MET A 185 9.02 7.84 -12.62
CA MET A 185 7.89 7.65 -11.71
C MET A 185 7.60 8.96 -10.96
N PRO A 186 6.34 9.44 -10.87
CA PRO A 186 5.95 10.53 -9.97
C PRO A 186 5.79 10.00 -8.55
N LEU A 187 6.85 9.37 -8.04
CA LEU A 187 6.85 8.65 -6.78
C LEU A 187 6.62 9.64 -5.62
N GLU A 188 5.66 9.35 -4.76
CA GLU A 188 5.37 10.05 -3.50
C GLU A 188 5.98 9.31 -2.30
N SER A 189 6.03 7.98 -2.35
CA SER A 189 6.61 7.13 -1.30
C SER A 189 7.46 5.99 -1.87
N LEU A 190 8.68 5.84 -1.35
CA LEU A 190 9.54 4.68 -1.58
C LEU A 190 9.73 3.90 -0.28
N GLN A 191 9.54 2.59 -0.30
CA GLN A 191 9.87 1.69 0.79
C GLN A 191 10.77 0.57 0.29
N ILE A 192 11.86 0.27 1.01
CA ILE A 192 12.76 -0.84 0.73
C ILE A 192 13.04 -1.53 2.06
N LYS A 193 12.56 -2.77 2.19
CA LYS A 193 12.69 -3.54 3.42
C LYS A 193 14.10 -4.13 3.56
N ASP A 194 14.64 -4.74 2.51
CA ASP A 194 15.98 -5.33 2.58
C ASP A 194 16.95 -4.62 1.62
N PHE A 195 17.50 -3.48 2.05
CA PHE A 195 18.42 -2.68 1.23
C PHE A 195 19.88 -3.16 1.34
N ALA A 196 20.43 -3.64 0.22
CA ALA A 196 21.82 -4.05 0.04
C ALA A 196 22.35 -4.85 1.24
N ILE A 197 21.61 -5.88 1.66
CA ILE A 197 21.72 -6.53 2.97
C ILE A 197 23.17 -6.84 3.36
N ASP A 198 23.97 -7.35 2.42
CA ASP A 198 25.32 -7.81 2.69
C ASP A 198 26.34 -6.66 2.76
N ARG A 199 26.06 -5.53 2.10
CA ARG A 199 26.99 -4.39 2.01
C ARG A 199 26.28 -3.04 1.84
N PRO A 200 25.46 -2.60 2.81
CA PRO A 200 24.84 -1.29 2.73
C PRO A 200 25.92 -0.24 2.97
N THR A 201 26.21 0.59 1.97
CA THR A 201 27.25 1.63 2.03
C THR A 201 26.69 2.97 1.53
N PRO A 202 27.33 4.10 1.86
CA PRO A 202 26.91 5.38 1.31
C PRO A 202 26.92 5.36 -0.23
N SER A 203 27.87 4.66 -0.85
CA SER A 203 27.96 4.49 -2.31
C SER A 203 26.81 3.69 -2.92
N THR A 204 26.19 2.76 -2.17
CA THR A 204 25.01 2.05 -2.68
C THR A 204 23.73 2.88 -2.48
N LEU A 205 23.64 3.70 -1.44
CA LEU A 205 22.44 4.52 -1.21
C LEU A 205 22.42 5.83 -2.03
N SER A 206 23.59 6.44 -2.26
CA SER A 206 23.70 7.74 -2.96
C SER A 206 23.05 7.77 -4.35
N PRO A 207 23.18 6.72 -5.21
CA PRO A 207 22.51 6.69 -6.51
C PRO A 207 21.00 6.80 -6.41
N ILE A 208 20.39 6.18 -5.39
CA ILE A 208 18.94 6.26 -5.16
C ILE A 208 18.56 7.67 -4.74
N LEU A 209 19.23 8.23 -3.73
CA LEU A 209 18.92 9.56 -3.21
C LEU A 209 19.10 10.66 -4.26
N GLY A 210 20.12 10.54 -5.11
CA GLY A 210 20.44 11.51 -6.16
C GLY A 210 19.42 11.58 -7.31
N VAL A 211 18.60 10.54 -7.47
CA VAL A 211 17.62 10.44 -8.58
C VAL A 211 16.18 10.32 -8.08
N LEU A 212 15.95 10.46 -6.76
CA LEU A 212 14.60 10.50 -6.20
C LEU A 212 13.81 11.63 -6.87
N PRO A 213 12.60 11.35 -7.37
CA PRO A 213 11.79 12.38 -8.01
C PRO A 213 11.36 13.43 -6.99
N ALA A 214 11.21 14.67 -7.42
CA ALA A 214 10.81 15.79 -6.56
C ALA A 214 9.42 15.63 -5.92
N THR A 215 8.60 14.71 -6.45
CA THR A 215 7.31 14.34 -5.84
C THR A 215 7.47 13.48 -4.59
N CYS A 216 8.67 12.90 -4.35
CA CYS A 216 8.90 11.96 -3.26
C CYS A 216 9.00 12.71 -1.94
N VAL A 217 8.04 12.41 -1.06
CA VAL A 217 7.92 13.01 0.28
C VAL A 217 8.24 12.01 1.39
N GLN A 218 8.18 10.71 1.09
CA GLN A 218 8.41 9.62 2.04
C GLN A 218 9.44 8.62 1.51
N LEU A 219 10.42 8.30 2.35
CA LEU A 219 11.45 7.30 2.08
C LEU A 219 11.62 6.36 3.29
N ASP A 220 11.19 5.11 3.19
CA ASP A 220 11.37 4.11 4.25
C ASP A 220 12.39 3.05 3.85
N LEU A 221 13.59 3.11 4.44
CA LEU A 221 14.66 2.15 4.16
C LEU A 221 15.04 1.43 5.46
N CYS A 222 15.08 0.11 5.40
CA CYS A 222 15.54 -0.74 6.51
C CYS A 222 17.00 -1.17 6.26
N TYR A 223 17.73 -1.47 7.34
CA TYR A 223 19.15 -1.91 7.35
C TYR A 223 20.18 -0.94 6.75
N VAL A 224 19.89 0.36 6.73
CA VAL A 224 20.80 1.38 6.17
C VAL A 224 21.90 1.85 7.14
N LEU A 225 22.18 1.13 8.23
CA LEU A 225 23.07 1.63 9.29
C LEU A 225 24.45 2.08 8.76
N PRO A 226 25.18 1.28 7.97
CA PRO A 226 26.48 1.71 7.45
C PRO A 226 26.33 2.70 6.28
N ALA A 227 25.13 2.87 5.72
CA ALA A 227 24.80 3.87 4.71
C ALA A 227 24.26 5.20 5.29
N LEU A 228 24.08 5.32 6.61
CA LEU A 228 23.56 6.53 7.28
C LEU A 228 24.19 7.86 6.82
N PRO A 229 25.51 7.95 6.58
CA PRO A 229 26.11 9.20 6.11
C PRO A 229 25.48 9.73 4.80
N ALA A 230 24.98 8.85 3.93
CA ALA A 230 24.32 9.26 2.69
C ALA A 230 22.99 9.98 2.93
N LEU A 231 22.36 9.86 4.11
CA LEU A 231 21.13 10.61 4.43
C LEU A 231 21.36 12.13 4.45
N ALA A 232 22.60 12.61 4.53
CA ALA A 232 22.92 14.01 4.33
C ALA A 232 22.58 14.50 2.90
N MET A 233 22.43 13.58 1.94
CA MET A 233 22.07 13.84 0.54
C MET A 233 20.57 13.75 0.29
N LEU A 234 19.74 13.65 1.33
CA LEU A 234 18.29 13.57 1.17
C LEU A 234 17.77 14.80 0.41
N PRO A 235 16.93 14.58 -0.62
CA PRO A 235 16.25 15.69 -1.28
C PRO A 235 15.40 16.49 -0.30
N ALA A 236 15.32 17.80 -0.50
CA ALA A 236 14.57 18.71 0.38
C ALA A 236 13.05 18.42 0.41
N THR A 237 12.55 17.66 -0.56
CA THR A 237 11.16 17.25 -0.67
C THR A 237 10.81 16.12 0.29
N VAL A 238 11.79 15.32 0.71
CA VAL A 238 11.58 14.22 1.63
C VAL A 238 11.39 14.77 3.04
N GLN A 239 10.18 14.59 3.55
CA GLN A 239 9.76 15.03 4.88
C GLN A 239 9.66 13.88 5.86
N ARG A 240 9.55 12.65 5.36
CA ARG A 240 9.45 11.45 6.18
C ARG A 240 10.52 10.45 5.81
N ILE A 241 11.27 10.00 6.83
CA ILE A 241 12.23 8.90 6.69
C ILE A 241 11.78 7.67 7.47
N GLY A 242 12.36 6.55 7.05
CA GLY A 242 12.05 5.20 7.50
C GLY A 242 12.36 4.88 8.94
N THR A 243 12.48 3.58 9.18
CA THR A 243 12.63 3.01 10.51
C THR A 243 14.05 3.22 11.06
N LEU A 244 14.24 4.24 11.91
CA LEU A 244 15.45 4.39 12.71
C LEU A 244 15.40 3.42 13.89
N VAL A 245 16.35 2.49 13.96
CA VAL A 245 16.41 1.47 15.00
C VAL A 245 17.51 1.85 15.99
N VAL A 246 17.15 2.13 17.24
CA VAL A 246 18.05 2.61 18.29
C VAL A 246 17.99 1.66 19.48
N MET A 247 19.16 1.25 19.96
CA MET A 247 19.33 0.33 21.10
C MET A 247 18.59 -1.01 20.90
N ASP A 248 18.37 -1.44 19.66
CA ASP A 248 17.69 -2.69 19.34
C ASP A 248 18.58 -3.54 18.45
N GLU A 249 19.41 -4.37 19.07
CA GLU A 249 20.26 -5.31 18.35
C GLU A 249 19.55 -6.64 18.10
N ILE A 250 19.56 -7.10 16.86
CA ILE A 250 19.23 -8.47 16.50
C ILE A 250 20.33 -9.06 15.61
N PHE A 251 20.94 -10.12 16.14
CA PHE A 251 22.08 -10.84 15.57
C PHE A 251 21.73 -11.69 14.34
N TYR A 252 22.79 -12.09 13.62
CA TYR A 252 22.78 -12.91 12.40
C TYR A 252 21.76 -14.06 12.48
N TYR A 253 20.91 -14.12 11.44
CA TYR A 253 19.79 -15.06 11.20
C TYR A 253 18.39 -14.70 11.74
N SER A 254 18.16 -13.51 12.32
CA SER A 254 16.78 -12.95 12.52
C SER A 254 16.64 -11.41 12.38
N ARG A 255 17.72 -10.79 11.91
CA ARG A 255 18.05 -9.39 11.56
C ARG A 255 17.06 -8.24 11.89
N LYS A 256 17.51 -7.36 12.78
CA LYS A 256 17.29 -5.90 12.94
C LYS A 256 18.65 -5.35 13.38
N VAL A 257 19.25 -4.46 12.59
CA VAL A 257 20.54 -3.86 12.94
C VAL A 257 20.27 -2.46 13.51
N GLY A 258 20.09 -2.39 14.82
CA GLY A 258 20.02 -1.12 15.54
C GLY A 258 21.39 -0.47 15.71
N MET A 259 21.39 0.81 16.05
CA MET A 259 22.58 1.52 16.53
C MET A 259 22.56 1.67 18.04
N SER A 260 23.74 1.62 18.65
CA SER A 260 23.93 2.15 20.00
C SER A 260 23.54 3.64 20.07
N LEU A 261 23.20 4.12 21.26
CA LEU A 261 22.82 5.51 21.49
C LEU A 261 23.99 6.45 21.16
N SER A 262 25.22 6.07 21.49
CA SER A 262 26.41 6.85 21.10
C SER A 262 26.57 6.93 19.58
N LEU A 263 26.42 5.82 18.85
CA LEU A 263 26.50 5.84 17.39
C LEU A 263 25.40 6.69 16.77
N PHE A 264 24.17 6.64 17.30
CA PHE A 264 23.09 7.52 16.87
C PHE A 264 23.48 9.01 17.03
N ALA A 265 23.93 9.39 18.22
CA ALA A 265 24.31 10.77 18.52
C ALA A 265 25.49 11.26 17.65
N GLN A 266 26.44 10.38 17.33
CA GLN A 266 27.64 10.74 16.58
C GLN A 266 27.43 10.71 15.06
N ARG A 267 26.85 9.63 14.52
CA ARG A 267 26.94 9.29 13.09
C ARG A 267 25.71 9.63 12.26
N LEU A 268 24.53 9.77 12.86
CA LEU A 268 23.38 10.25 12.11
C LEU A 268 23.67 11.68 11.61
N PRO A 269 23.51 12.01 10.32
CA PRO A 269 23.68 13.37 9.86
C PRO A 269 22.53 14.25 10.35
N THR A 270 22.76 15.57 10.40
CA THR A 270 21.67 16.51 10.64
C THR A 270 20.86 16.68 9.37
N VAL A 271 19.55 16.40 9.42
CA VAL A 271 18.63 16.47 8.29
C VAL A 271 17.43 17.34 8.68
N ALA A 272 17.46 18.61 8.31
CA ALA A 272 16.44 19.59 8.70
C ALA A 272 15.11 19.44 7.94
N THR A 273 15.08 18.68 6.84
CA THR A 273 13.86 18.54 6.02
C THR A 273 12.85 17.57 6.64
N ILE A 274 13.30 16.73 7.58
CA ILE A 274 12.47 15.69 8.18
C ILE A 274 11.56 16.27 9.26
N THR A 275 10.26 16.06 9.07
CA THR A 275 9.20 16.41 10.01
C THR A 275 8.57 15.17 10.66
N GLU A 276 8.71 14.00 10.04
CA GLU A 276 8.18 12.73 10.57
C GLU A 276 9.19 11.58 10.49
N VAL A 277 9.30 10.78 11.56
CA VAL A 277 10.17 9.58 11.57
C VAL A 277 9.48 8.38 12.21
N LYS A 278 9.81 7.18 11.71
CA LYS A 278 9.50 5.92 12.38
C LYS A 278 10.70 5.49 13.21
N LEU A 279 10.48 5.18 14.48
CA LEU A 279 11.53 4.85 15.44
C LEU A 279 11.25 3.48 16.04
N VAL A 280 12.27 2.64 16.19
CA VAL A 280 12.24 1.42 16.99
C VAL A 280 13.21 1.60 18.15
N LEU A 281 12.72 1.44 19.38
CA LEU A 281 13.52 1.47 20.60
C LEU A 281 13.61 0.07 21.18
N GLY A 282 14.83 -0.43 21.33
CA GLY A 282 15.11 -1.73 21.95
C GLY A 282 15.73 -1.63 23.33
N PRO A 283 15.93 -2.76 24.00
CA PRO A 283 16.45 -2.82 25.36
C PRO A 283 17.97 -2.58 25.46
N GLY A 284 18.72 -2.74 24.38
CA GLY A 284 20.17 -2.67 24.40
C GLY A 284 20.83 -3.06 23.07
N HIS A 285 22.12 -2.77 22.98
CA HIS A 285 22.98 -3.07 21.84
C HIS A 285 24.31 -3.67 22.35
N TYR A 286 25.03 -4.50 21.62
CA TYR A 286 26.25 -5.15 22.13
C TYR A 286 27.31 -4.16 22.64
N GLU A 287 27.43 -3.01 21.97
CA GLU A 287 28.31 -1.91 22.38
C GLU A 287 27.78 -1.16 23.62
N GLU A 288 26.46 -1.15 23.80
CA GLU A 288 25.74 -0.45 24.86
C GLU A 288 24.58 -1.32 25.36
N PRO A 289 24.85 -2.33 26.20
CA PRO A 289 23.90 -3.41 26.50
C PRO A 289 22.68 -2.96 27.30
N SER A 290 22.69 -1.74 27.79
CA SER A 290 21.59 -1.13 28.54
C SER A 290 21.58 0.38 28.31
N TRP A 291 20.42 0.98 28.52
CA TRP A 291 20.29 2.44 28.48
C TRP A 291 21.09 3.10 29.60
N PRO A 292 21.88 4.15 29.31
CA PRO A 292 22.56 4.90 30.36
C PRO A 292 21.55 5.62 31.25
N VAL A 293 21.96 5.99 32.47
CA VAL A 293 21.09 6.64 33.46
C VAL A 293 20.39 7.89 32.89
N ASP A 294 21.13 8.72 32.16
CA ASP A 294 20.60 9.91 31.47
C ASP A 294 20.18 9.63 30.01
N GLY A 295 19.99 8.37 29.65
CA GLY A 295 19.79 7.93 28.26
C GLY A 295 18.58 8.54 27.58
N ALA A 296 17.51 8.82 28.33
CA ALA A 296 16.35 9.53 27.79
C ALA A 296 16.70 10.95 27.34
N HIS A 297 17.44 11.70 28.17
CA HIS A 297 17.83 13.07 27.86
C HIS A 297 18.84 13.11 26.71
N ILE A 298 19.84 12.22 26.74
CA ILE A 298 20.84 12.08 25.67
C ILE A 298 20.13 11.77 24.35
N PHE A 299 19.20 10.82 24.35
CA PHE A 299 18.46 10.42 23.15
C PHE A 299 17.63 11.57 22.57
N VAL A 300 16.79 12.23 23.38
CA VAL A 300 15.93 13.31 22.87
C VAL A 300 16.75 14.52 22.42
N THR A 301 17.84 14.84 23.13
CA THR A 301 18.76 15.92 22.74
C THR A 301 19.44 15.60 21.41
N ALA A 302 19.97 14.39 21.26
CA ALA A 302 20.55 13.94 20.00
C ALA A 302 19.51 13.95 18.87
N LEU A 303 18.29 13.45 19.12
CA LEU A 303 17.23 13.43 18.13
C LEU A 303 16.89 14.83 17.62
N ARG A 304 16.80 15.81 18.53
CA ARG A 304 16.59 17.22 18.18
C ARG A 304 17.75 17.84 17.43
N ALA A 305 18.98 17.51 17.82
CA ALA A 305 20.16 18.01 17.12
C ALA A 305 20.28 17.45 15.69
N LYS A 306 19.84 16.21 15.47
CA LYS A 306 19.89 15.55 14.17
C LYS A 306 18.67 15.84 13.30
N LEU A 307 17.48 15.96 13.88
CA LEU A 307 16.22 16.23 13.18
C LEU A 307 15.56 17.48 13.80
N PRO A 308 16.06 18.69 13.51
CA PRO A 308 15.64 19.91 14.21
C PRO A 308 14.17 20.29 13.98
N ASN A 309 13.63 19.99 12.79
CA ASN A 309 12.25 20.29 12.42
C ASN A 309 11.30 19.11 12.67
N LEU A 310 11.70 18.15 13.50
CA LEU A 310 10.88 16.98 13.80
C LEU A 310 9.59 17.39 14.53
N GLU A 311 8.45 17.07 13.94
CA GLU A 311 7.12 17.36 14.46
C GLU A 311 6.44 16.08 14.98
N ARG A 312 6.65 14.94 14.31
CA ARG A 312 5.98 13.67 14.65
C ARG A 312 6.94 12.48 14.72
N ILE A 313 6.72 11.62 15.71
CA ILE A 313 7.39 10.31 15.84
C ILE A 313 6.34 9.21 15.87
N ARG A 314 6.54 8.17 15.05
CA ARG A 314 5.88 6.87 15.19
C ARG A 314 6.85 5.91 15.86
N MET A 315 6.61 5.60 17.12
CA MET A 315 7.54 4.84 17.95
C MET A 315 7.03 3.42 18.16
N LYS A 316 7.88 2.44 17.87
CA LYS A 316 7.72 1.04 18.26
C LYS A 316 8.73 0.74 19.37
N VAL A 317 8.29 0.10 20.45
CA VAL A 317 9.14 -0.17 21.62
C VAL A 317 9.12 -1.64 21.93
N HIS A 318 10.29 -2.27 22.04
CA HIS A 318 10.45 -3.61 22.59
C HIS A 318 10.78 -3.50 24.08
N ALA A 319 9.84 -3.92 24.92
CA ALA A 319 9.96 -3.84 26.37
C ALA A 319 9.90 -5.26 26.98
N GLU A 320 10.93 -6.07 26.74
CA GLU A 320 10.99 -7.46 27.21
C GLU A 320 11.94 -7.71 28.41
N SER A 321 12.52 -6.67 29.03
CA SER A 321 13.55 -6.87 30.07
C SER A 321 13.68 -5.71 31.05
N VAL A 322 14.44 -5.92 32.13
CA VAL A 322 14.95 -4.90 33.07
C VAL A 322 15.77 -3.82 32.35
N ALA A 323 16.28 -4.13 31.14
CA ALA A 323 16.97 -3.20 30.26
C ALA A 323 16.01 -2.40 29.33
N ALA A 324 14.70 -2.38 29.58
CA ALA A 324 13.76 -1.65 28.73
C ALA A 324 14.14 -0.16 28.55
N PRO A 325 13.81 0.44 27.40
CA PRO A 325 13.97 1.88 27.21
C PRO A 325 13.34 2.67 28.36
N PRO A 326 13.97 3.78 28.80
CA PRO A 326 13.40 4.70 29.78
C PRO A 326 12.23 5.48 29.14
N LEU A 327 11.14 4.77 28.85
CA LEU A 327 10.07 5.21 27.96
C LEU A 327 9.32 6.41 28.51
N VAL A 328 8.95 6.39 29.80
CA VAL A 328 8.24 7.51 30.43
C VAL A 328 9.10 8.80 30.37
N PRO A 329 10.38 8.79 30.80
CA PRO A 329 11.27 9.93 30.59
C PRO A 329 11.41 10.39 29.13
N ILE A 330 11.52 9.46 28.17
CA ILE A 330 11.61 9.80 26.74
C ILE A 330 10.34 10.52 26.27
N LEU A 331 9.15 9.98 26.58
CA LEU A 331 7.87 10.55 26.16
C LEU A 331 7.64 11.94 26.76
N LEU A 332 7.97 12.13 28.04
CA LEU A 332 7.88 13.43 28.69
C LEU A 332 8.81 14.46 28.04
N ALA A 333 10.05 14.08 27.72
CA ALA A 333 11.01 14.97 27.07
C ALA A 333 10.62 15.31 25.62
N LEU A 334 10.08 14.34 24.87
CA LEU A 334 9.53 14.57 23.52
C LEU A 334 8.34 15.53 23.55
N HIS A 335 7.41 15.31 24.48
CA HIS A 335 6.24 16.17 24.66
C HIS A 335 6.62 17.59 25.07
N ALA A 336 7.54 17.75 26.03
CA ALA A 336 8.06 19.05 26.45
C ALA A 336 8.72 19.82 25.29
N SER A 337 9.26 19.10 24.32
CA SER A 337 9.85 19.70 23.12
C SER A 337 8.78 20.02 22.04
N GLY A 338 7.53 19.60 22.20
CA GLY A 338 6.45 19.81 21.23
C GLY A 338 6.38 18.79 20.09
N ILE A 339 6.97 17.59 20.25
CA ILE A 339 6.82 16.49 19.28
C ILE A 339 5.56 15.69 19.57
N ASP A 340 4.72 15.51 18.54
CA ASP A 340 3.61 14.57 18.53
C ASP A 340 4.13 13.13 18.47
N THR A 341 3.71 12.29 19.42
CA THR A 341 4.23 10.91 19.54
C THR A 341 3.10 9.91 19.43
N GLN A 342 3.19 9.03 18.42
CA GLN A 342 2.33 7.87 18.25
C GLN A 342 3.08 6.62 18.70
N LEU A 343 2.60 6.00 19.79
CA LEU A 343 3.28 4.89 20.42
C LEU A 343 2.61 3.55 20.06
N TYR A 344 3.43 2.61 19.60
CA TYR A 344 3.10 1.21 19.36
C TYR A 344 3.93 0.35 20.33
N LEU A 345 3.26 -0.25 21.30
CA LEU A 345 3.90 -1.11 22.29
C LEU A 345 3.82 -2.57 21.84
N GLU A 346 4.98 -3.18 21.60
CA GLU A 346 5.11 -4.63 21.60
C GLU A 346 5.51 -5.05 23.02
N ALA A 347 4.51 -5.15 23.89
CA ALA A 347 4.68 -5.52 25.29
C ALA A 347 3.67 -6.57 25.71
N GLN A 348 4.05 -7.44 26.65
CA GLN A 348 3.10 -8.27 27.37
C GLN A 348 2.21 -7.41 28.31
N PRO A 349 1.01 -7.89 28.71
CA PRO A 349 -0.06 -7.09 29.29
C PRO A 349 0.27 -6.14 30.46
N PRO A 350 1.11 -6.47 31.46
CA PRO A 350 1.21 -5.65 32.69
C PRO A 350 1.88 -4.27 32.52
N LEU A 351 2.70 -4.07 31.47
CA LEU A 351 3.34 -2.76 31.19
C LEU A 351 2.39 -1.75 30.55
N ARG A 352 1.31 -2.23 29.93
CA ARG A 352 0.31 -1.42 29.23
C ARG A 352 -0.52 -0.56 30.19
N ASP A 353 -0.89 -1.12 31.34
CA ASP A 353 -1.80 -0.49 32.30
C ASP A 353 -1.11 0.64 33.08
N VAL A 354 0.20 0.54 33.29
CA VAL A 354 1.02 1.59 33.93
C VAL A 354 1.19 2.81 33.01
N LEU A 355 1.31 2.60 31.71
CA LEU A 355 1.53 3.68 30.75
C LEU A 355 0.23 4.44 30.41
N CYS A 356 -0.91 3.74 30.36
CA CYS A 356 -2.22 4.39 30.13
C CYS A 356 -2.71 5.22 31.32
N SER A 357 -2.20 4.98 32.54
CA SER A 357 -2.60 5.71 33.75
C SER A 357 -1.84 7.01 33.97
N HIS A 358 -0.68 7.21 33.32
CA HIS A 358 0.21 8.35 33.58
C HIS A 358 0.20 9.42 32.48
N ALA A 359 -0.45 9.17 31.34
CA ALA A 359 -0.44 10.11 30.24
C ALA A 359 -1.83 10.22 29.58
N ASN A 360 -2.31 11.45 29.40
CA ASN A 360 -3.37 11.82 28.45
C ASN A 360 -2.95 11.56 26.99
N MET A 361 -2.25 10.46 26.73
CA MET A 361 -1.82 10.02 25.42
C MET A 361 -2.94 9.21 24.81
N LYS A 362 -3.29 9.52 23.55
CA LYS A 362 -4.15 8.65 22.76
C LYS A 362 -3.40 7.35 22.47
N CYS A 363 -3.44 6.41 23.40
CA CYS A 363 -3.17 5.00 23.13
C CYS A 363 -4.28 4.51 22.20
N THR A 364 -4.14 4.76 20.90
CA THR A 364 -5.10 4.23 19.94
C THR A 364 -4.92 2.73 19.91
N ASN A 365 -5.90 2.00 20.46
CA ASN A 365 -6.16 0.62 20.08
C ASN A 365 -6.55 0.61 18.60
N LYS A 366 -5.55 0.67 17.73
CA LYS A 366 -5.61 -0.01 16.45
C LYS A 366 -4.50 -1.05 16.50
N VAL A 367 -4.88 -2.25 16.93
CA VAL A 367 -4.42 -3.45 16.24
C VAL A 367 -4.96 -3.35 14.81
N THR A 368 -4.43 -2.40 14.03
CA THR A 368 -4.20 -2.70 12.63
C THR A 368 -3.11 -3.73 12.71
N PHE A 369 -3.43 -4.94 12.26
CA PHE A 369 -2.43 -5.83 11.70
C PHE A 369 -1.69 -5.00 10.64
N LEU A 370 -0.68 -4.22 11.05
CA LEU A 370 0.48 -4.01 10.23
C LEU A 370 1.09 -5.40 10.23
N GLU A 371 0.75 -6.15 9.18
CA GLU A 371 1.19 -7.53 8.98
C GLU A 371 2.63 -7.66 9.47
N ALA A 372 2.83 -8.70 10.27
CA ALA A 372 4.13 -9.07 10.74
C ALA A 372 5.10 -9.15 9.55
N PHE A 373 6.18 -8.37 9.65
CA PHE A 373 7.39 -8.38 8.81
C PHE A 373 7.27 -7.85 7.38
#